data_AF-A0A6I9MNK0-F1
#
_entry.id   AF-A0A6I9MNK0-F1
#
_cell.length_a   1.000
_cell.length_b   1.000
_cell.length_c   1.000
_cell.angle_alpha   90.00
_cell.angle_beta   90.00
_cell.angle_gamma   90.00
#
_symmetry.space_group_name_H-M   'P 1'
#
loop_
_entity.id
_entity.type
_entity.pdbx_description
1 polymer ?
#
loop_
_entity_poly.entity_id
_entity_poly.type
_entity_poly.pdbx_seq_one_letter_code
_entity_poly.pdbx_strand_id
1 'polypeptide(L)'
;MWRKFHCASLTPWPPWVYALYDSESLMNRVKKQLHEWDENLKDDSLPTNAVDFSYRVAACLPIDDALRLQLLKIGSAIQRLRCELDIMDRCTSLCCKQCQDTEITTKTEIFSLSLNGPMAAYVNPHGYVHETLTVYKTNNLNLVGRPSTLHSWFPGYAWTIAQCRTCGSHMGWRFTATKKHLSPPRFWGLTRSALLPRIPLGEVEEGREGSRLFCL
;
A
#
# COMPACT_ATOMS: atom_id res chain seq x y z
N MET A 1 6.94 -27.76 4.90
CA MET A 1 6.76 -26.98 6.15
C MET A 1 7.13 -27.78 7.42
N TRP A 2 6.59 -28.99 7.65
CA TRP A 2 6.82 -29.75 8.90
C TRP A 2 8.27 -30.18 9.21
N ARG A 3 9.15 -30.33 8.22
CA ARG A 3 10.54 -30.76 8.46
C ARG A 3 11.44 -29.66 9.04
N LYS A 4 11.18 -28.38 8.74
CA LYS A 4 12.07 -27.25 9.07
C LYS A 4 12.14 -27.00 10.59
N PHE A 5 11.02 -27.19 11.28
CA PHE A 5 10.88 -26.88 12.71
C PHE A 5 10.74 -28.15 13.57
N HIS A 6 11.27 -29.29 13.12
CA HIS A 6 11.18 -30.55 13.87
C HIS A 6 11.75 -30.44 15.29
N CYS A 7 12.88 -29.74 15.45
CA CYS A 7 13.52 -29.54 16.76
C CYS A 7 12.79 -28.55 17.68
N ALA A 8 11.67 -27.96 17.26
CA ALA A 8 10.84 -27.13 18.15
C ALA A 8 10.30 -27.93 19.35
N SER A 9 10.18 -29.26 19.23
CA SER A 9 9.83 -30.16 20.34
C SER A 9 10.82 -30.13 21.51
N LEU A 10 12.04 -29.63 21.29
CA LEU A 10 13.07 -29.44 22.31
C LEU A 10 12.96 -28.07 23.01
N THR A 11 11.95 -27.29 22.69
CA THR A 11 11.75 -25.93 23.18
C THR A 11 10.35 -25.76 23.79
N PRO A 12 10.09 -24.68 24.54
CA PRO A 12 8.75 -24.41 25.06
C PRO A 12 7.69 -24.04 24.01
N TRP A 13 8.10 -23.76 22.76
CA TRP A 13 7.21 -23.22 21.74
C TRP A 13 6.90 -24.25 20.64
N PRO A 14 5.63 -24.34 20.19
CA PRO A 14 5.27 -25.25 19.11
C PRO A 14 5.83 -24.77 17.76
N PRO A 15 5.98 -25.67 16.76
CA PRO A 15 6.51 -25.35 15.42
C PRO A 15 5.85 -24.15 14.73
N TRP A 16 4.55 -23.92 14.94
CA TRP A 16 3.83 -22.83 14.31
C TRP A 16 4.28 -21.45 14.81
N VAL A 17 4.80 -21.34 16.05
CA VAL A 17 5.35 -20.07 16.57
C VAL A 17 6.60 -19.69 15.78
N TYR A 18 7.51 -20.63 15.55
CA TYR A 18 8.71 -20.40 14.74
C TYR A 18 8.37 -20.00 13.30
N ALA A 19 7.33 -20.61 12.72
CA ALA A 19 6.85 -20.22 11.39
C ALA A 19 6.39 -18.74 11.32
N LEU A 20 5.94 -18.15 12.43
CA LEU A 20 5.59 -16.73 12.50
C LEU A 20 6.82 -15.80 12.49
N TYR A 21 8.04 -16.33 12.67
CA TYR A 21 9.30 -15.57 12.67
C TYR A 21 10.28 -16.04 11.59
N ASP A 22 9.87 -16.99 10.75
CA ASP A 22 10.69 -17.52 9.67
C ASP A 22 10.57 -16.63 8.42
N SER A 23 11.70 -16.18 7.87
CA SER A 23 11.72 -15.26 6.73
C SER A 23 10.97 -15.80 5.52
N GLU A 24 11.20 -17.05 5.15
CA GLU A 24 10.59 -17.71 3.99
C GLU A 24 9.07 -17.82 4.18
N SER A 25 8.63 -18.24 5.35
CA SER A 25 7.21 -18.33 5.70
C SER A 25 6.51 -16.96 5.65
N LEU A 26 7.17 -15.91 6.15
CA LEU A 26 6.66 -14.54 6.11
C LEU A 26 6.61 -13.98 4.69
N MET A 27 7.70 -14.11 3.92
CA MET A 27 7.78 -13.67 2.54
C MET A 27 6.70 -14.33 1.68
N ASN A 28 6.45 -15.63 1.85
CA ASN A 28 5.41 -16.35 1.11
C ASN A 28 3.99 -15.83 1.44
N ARG A 29 3.73 -15.47 2.71
CA ARG A 29 2.46 -14.84 3.10
C ARG A 29 2.30 -13.46 2.48
N VAL A 30 3.36 -12.65 2.47
CA VAL A 30 3.34 -11.32 1.84
C VAL A 30 3.14 -11.44 0.33
N LYS A 31 3.85 -12.35 -0.34
CA LYS A 31 3.67 -12.63 -1.78
C LYS A 31 2.21 -12.93 -2.11
N LYS A 32 1.55 -13.76 -1.30
CA LYS A 32 0.12 -14.06 -1.49
C LYS A 32 -0.73 -12.78 -1.48
N GLN A 33 -0.47 -11.86 -0.55
CA GLN A 33 -1.16 -10.56 -0.49
C GLN A 33 -0.80 -9.66 -1.68
N LEU A 34 0.45 -9.66 -2.15
CA LEU A 34 0.87 -8.88 -3.33
C LEU A 34 0.23 -9.38 -4.62
N HIS A 35 0.05 -10.70 -4.78
CA HIS A 35 -0.66 -11.29 -5.91
C HIS A 35 -2.13 -10.86 -5.98
N GLU A 36 -2.76 -10.50 -4.85
CA GLU A 36 -4.10 -9.91 -4.85
C GLU A 36 -4.13 -8.50 -5.47
N TRP A 37 -3.00 -7.78 -5.43
CA TRP A 37 -2.86 -6.46 -6.07
C TRP A 37 -2.36 -6.54 -7.52
N ASP A 38 -1.71 -7.63 -7.91
CA ASP A 38 -1.18 -7.81 -9.25
C ASP A 38 -1.17 -9.30 -9.64
N GLU A 39 -2.20 -9.71 -10.37
CA GLU A 39 -2.32 -11.08 -10.87
C GLU A 39 -1.19 -11.47 -11.83
N ASN A 40 -0.49 -10.49 -12.42
CA ASN A 40 0.62 -10.72 -13.34
C ASN A 40 1.99 -10.62 -12.66
N LEU A 41 2.02 -10.44 -11.33
CA LEU A 41 3.26 -10.35 -10.59
C LEU A 41 4.06 -11.64 -10.74
N LYS A 42 5.25 -11.55 -11.31
CA LYS A 42 6.14 -12.70 -11.42
C LYS A 42 6.93 -12.83 -10.13
N ASP A 43 6.89 -14.01 -9.51
CA ASP A 43 7.66 -14.29 -8.30
C ASP A 43 9.17 -14.02 -8.48
N ASP A 44 9.70 -14.24 -9.69
CA ASP A 44 11.09 -13.98 -10.05
C ASP A 44 11.45 -12.48 -10.08
N SER A 45 10.46 -11.59 -10.16
CA SER A 45 10.67 -10.14 -10.08
C SER A 45 10.85 -9.63 -8.65
N LEU A 46 10.53 -10.47 -7.66
CA LEU A 46 10.62 -10.12 -6.25
C LEU A 46 11.99 -10.52 -5.68
N PRO A 47 12.61 -9.70 -4.81
CA PRO A 47 13.87 -10.06 -4.19
C PRO A 47 13.77 -11.35 -3.38
N THR A 48 14.80 -12.20 -3.45
CA THR A 48 14.89 -13.44 -2.69
C THR A 48 15.45 -13.22 -1.28
N ASN A 49 16.19 -12.13 -1.06
CA ASN A 49 16.70 -11.73 0.24
C ASN A 49 15.60 -11.05 1.06
N ALA A 50 15.39 -11.48 2.32
CA ALA A 50 14.37 -10.95 3.20
C ALA A 50 14.50 -9.44 3.49
N VAL A 51 15.74 -8.92 3.54
CA VAL A 51 16.02 -7.50 3.76
C VAL A 51 15.49 -6.69 2.57
N ASP A 52 15.94 -7.00 1.36
CA ASP A 52 15.54 -6.29 0.15
C ASP A 52 14.04 -6.45 -0.12
N PHE A 53 13.50 -7.66 0.10
CA PHE A 53 12.09 -7.94 -0.07
C PHE A 53 11.23 -7.09 0.88
N SER A 54 11.59 -7.01 2.17
CA SER A 54 10.84 -6.18 3.11
C SER A 54 10.86 -4.69 2.72
N TYR A 55 12.02 -4.13 2.35
CA TYR A 55 12.07 -2.74 1.89
C TYR A 55 11.26 -2.50 0.59
N ARG A 56 11.25 -3.48 -0.31
CA ARG A 56 10.43 -3.44 -1.52
C ARG A 56 8.93 -3.38 -1.18
N VAL A 57 8.48 -4.18 -0.21
CA VAL A 57 7.09 -4.18 0.26
C VAL A 57 6.76 -2.86 0.96
N ALA A 58 7.60 -2.41 1.89
CA ALA A 58 7.45 -1.13 2.59
C ALA A 58 7.31 0.07 1.64
N ALA A 59 8.02 0.05 0.50
CA ALA A 59 7.90 1.09 -0.52
C ALA A 59 6.50 1.17 -1.16
N CYS A 60 5.77 0.05 -1.18
CA CYS A 60 4.46 -0.08 -1.84
C CYS A 60 3.27 0.09 -0.90
N LEU A 61 3.47 0.05 0.42
CA LEU A 61 2.37 0.12 1.38
C LEU A 61 1.74 1.53 1.42
N PRO A 62 0.41 1.66 1.30
CA PRO A 62 -0.30 2.94 1.35
C PRO A 62 -0.48 3.44 2.80
N ILE A 63 0.63 3.66 3.50
CA ILE A 63 0.67 4.12 4.89
C ILE A 63 1.02 5.61 5.00
N ASP A 64 0.67 6.23 6.13
CA ASP A 64 1.04 7.62 6.41
C ASP A 64 2.52 7.75 6.81
N ASP A 65 2.98 9.00 6.96
CA ASP A 65 4.38 9.28 7.27
C ASP A 65 4.79 8.76 8.65
N ALA A 66 3.88 8.80 9.61
CA ALA A 66 4.13 8.32 10.96
C ALA A 66 4.41 6.82 10.96
N LEU A 67 3.55 6.01 10.34
CA LEU A 67 3.76 4.57 10.22
C LEU A 67 5.00 4.25 9.37
N ARG A 68 5.23 4.99 8.27
CA ARG A 68 6.41 4.79 7.41
C ARG A 68 7.72 4.99 8.17
N LEU A 69 7.81 6.06 8.97
CA LEU A 69 8.98 6.33 9.81
C LEU A 69 9.24 5.24 10.83
N GLN A 70 8.19 4.68 11.43
CA GLN A 70 8.36 3.59 12.38
C GLN A 70 8.80 2.30 11.68
N LEU A 71 8.26 1.99 10.49
CA LEU A 71 8.67 0.84 9.68
C LEU A 71 10.16 0.94 9.28
N LEU A 72 10.64 2.16 8.99
CA LEU A 72 12.05 2.45 8.70
C LEU A 72 12.97 2.31 9.93
N LYS A 73 12.45 2.51 11.15
CA LYS A 73 13.23 2.32 12.39
C LYS A 73 13.45 0.84 12.74
N ILE A 74 12.65 -0.07 12.19
CA ILE A 74 12.80 -1.50 12.45
C ILE A 74 14.08 -2.00 11.79
N GLY A 75 15.04 -2.51 12.58
CA GLY A 75 16.32 -3.02 12.07
C GLY A 75 16.28 -4.46 11.54
N SER A 76 15.30 -5.27 11.97
CA SER A 76 15.17 -6.67 11.56
C SER A 76 14.19 -6.84 10.41
N ALA A 77 14.60 -7.52 9.34
CA ALA A 77 13.71 -7.88 8.24
C ALA A 77 12.51 -8.73 8.71
N ILE A 78 12.69 -9.59 9.71
CA ILE A 78 11.61 -10.43 10.26
C ILE A 78 10.54 -9.57 10.94
N GLN A 79 10.95 -8.64 11.78
CA GLN A 79 10.04 -7.71 12.44
C GLN A 79 9.33 -6.82 11.41
N ARG A 80 10.06 -6.37 10.38
CA ARG A 80 9.49 -5.55 9.31
C ARG A 80 8.43 -6.30 8.51
N LEU A 81 8.73 -7.54 8.08
CA LEU A 81 7.77 -8.39 7.35
C LEU A 81 6.52 -8.72 8.16
N ARG A 82 6.68 -9.01 9.45
CA ARG A 82 5.53 -9.22 10.35
C ARG A 82 4.67 -7.98 10.44
N CYS A 83 5.31 -6.82 10.51
CA CYS A 83 4.58 -5.57 10.57
C CYS A 83 3.87 -5.21 9.27
N GLU A 84 4.55 -5.40 8.14
CA GLU A 84 3.97 -5.23 6.80
C GLU A 84 2.74 -6.13 6.63
N LEU A 85 2.80 -7.39 7.07
CA LEU A 85 1.65 -8.29 7.08
C LEU A 85 0.49 -7.77 7.95
N ASP A 86 0.76 -7.34 9.18
CA ASP A 86 -0.28 -6.80 10.07
C ASP A 86 -0.96 -5.57 9.45
N ILE A 87 -0.17 -4.67 8.85
CA ILE A 87 -0.68 -3.51 8.12
C ILE A 87 -1.55 -3.96 6.94
N MET A 88 -1.07 -4.90 6.11
CA MET A 88 -1.81 -5.40 4.95
C MET A 88 -3.12 -6.11 5.34
N ASP A 89 -3.15 -6.80 6.48
CA ASP A 89 -4.32 -7.54 6.96
C ASP A 89 -5.35 -6.59 7.60
N ARG A 90 -4.90 -5.57 8.37
CA ARG A 90 -5.80 -4.68 9.12
C ARG A 90 -6.23 -3.43 8.36
N CYS A 91 -5.42 -2.93 7.42
CA CYS A 91 -5.74 -1.74 6.63
C CYS A 91 -6.68 -2.10 5.47
N THR A 92 -7.99 -2.03 5.71
CA THR A 92 -9.01 -2.38 4.72
C THR A 92 -9.50 -1.18 3.90
N SER A 93 -9.34 0.04 4.43
CA SER A 93 -9.86 1.28 3.84
C SER A 93 -8.85 2.43 3.93
N LEU A 94 -8.87 3.32 2.93
CA LEU A 94 -8.04 4.51 2.85
C LEU A 94 -8.95 5.74 2.83
N CYS A 95 -8.75 6.64 3.78
CA CYS A 95 -9.55 7.84 3.98
C CYS A 95 -8.78 9.11 3.59
N CYS A 96 -9.50 10.23 3.46
CA CYS A 96 -8.88 11.54 3.31
C CYS A 96 -8.17 11.94 4.60
N LYS A 97 -6.88 12.23 4.54
CA LYS A 97 -6.06 12.63 5.69
C LYS A 97 -6.58 13.88 6.39
N GLN A 98 -7.11 14.84 5.62
CA GLN A 98 -7.66 16.07 6.17
C GLN A 98 -8.99 15.85 6.90
N CYS A 99 -9.86 14.98 6.38
CA CYS A 99 -11.15 14.68 7.01
C CYS A 99 -11.06 13.58 8.08
N GLN A 100 -10.01 12.76 8.02
CA GLN A 100 -9.81 11.50 8.75
C GLN A 100 -10.84 10.40 8.43
N ASP A 101 -12.14 10.72 8.39
CA ASP A 101 -13.19 9.72 8.31
C ASP A 101 -13.88 9.55 6.95
N THR A 102 -13.59 10.45 6.00
CA THR A 102 -14.13 10.35 4.64
C THR A 102 -13.37 9.28 3.86
N GLU A 103 -13.98 8.10 3.70
CA GLU A 103 -13.42 7.02 2.89
C GLU A 103 -13.26 7.43 1.42
N ILE A 104 -12.10 7.10 0.84
CA ILE A 104 -11.76 7.39 -0.55
C ILE A 104 -11.69 6.12 -1.37
N THR A 105 -11.14 5.03 -0.83
CA THR A 105 -11.04 3.75 -1.53
C THR A 105 -10.78 2.62 -0.53
N THR A 106 -10.85 1.38 -0.99
CA THR A 106 -10.62 0.18 -0.17
C THR A 106 -9.44 -0.61 -0.71
N LYS A 107 -8.87 -1.49 0.12
CA LYS A 107 -7.76 -2.37 -0.26
C LYS A 107 -8.06 -3.20 -1.53
N THR A 108 -9.31 -3.62 -1.71
CA THR A 108 -9.76 -4.43 -2.85
C THR A 108 -9.72 -3.72 -4.19
N GLU A 109 -9.64 -2.38 -4.18
CA GLU A 109 -9.57 -1.58 -5.40
C GLU A 109 -8.12 -1.25 -5.78
N ILE A 110 -7.14 -1.60 -4.94
CA ILE A 110 -5.71 -1.42 -5.19
C ILE A 110 -5.25 -2.40 -6.26
N PHE A 111 -4.50 -1.90 -7.24
CA PHE A 111 -3.87 -2.75 -8.25
C PHE A 111 -2.53 -2.17 -8.71
N SER A 112 -1.66 -3.01 -9.28
CA SER A 112 -0.38 -2.57 -9.83
C SER A 112 -0.49 -2.28 -11.33
N LEU A 113 -0.32 -1.01 -11.69
CA LEU A 113 -0.11 -0.61 -13.09
C LEU A 113 1.39 -0.53 -13.45
N SER A 114 2.26 -0.45 -12.44
CA SER A 114 3.71 -0.36 -12.58
C SER A 114 4.37 -1.65 -12.13
N LEU A 115 5.52 -1.98 -12.73
CA LEU A 115 6.39 -3.07 -12.26
C LEU A 115 6.87 -2.85 -10.82
N ASN A 116 6.78 -1.62 -10.30
CA ASN A 116 7.15 -1.30 -8.93
C ASN A 116 6.07 -1.64 -7.91
N GLY A 117 4.89 -2.11 -8.34
CA GLY A 117 3.74 -2.37 -7.50
C GLY A 117 2.66 -1.30 -7.65
N PRO A 118 1.71 -1.22 -6.71
CA PRO A 118 0.56 -0.32 -6.81
C PRO A 118 0.91 1.14 -6.49
N MET A 119 2.09 1.41 -5.92
CA MET A 119 2.50 2.77 -5.56
C MET A 119 3.93 3.05 -6.03
N ALA A 120 4.13 4.19 -6.67
CA ALA A 120 5.44 4.66 -7.09
C ALA A 120 5.54 6.20 -7.00
N ALA A 121 6.76 6.72 -6.89
CA ALA A 121 7.02 8.15 -6.84
C ALA A 121 7.15 8.74 -8.25
N TYR A 122 6.42 9.82 -8.52
CA TYR A 122 6.47 10.57 -9.77
C TYR A 122 6.68 12.05 -9.51
N VAL A 123 7.29 12.76 -10.46
CA VAL A 123 7.57 14.19 -10.33
C VAL A 123 6.66 14.96 -11.28
N ASN A 124 5.99 15.99 -10.78
CA ASN A 124 5.20 16.88 -11.62
C ASN A 124 6.10 17.94 -12.31
N PRO A 125 5.60 18.68 -13.32
CA PRO A 125 6.41 19.67 -14.06
C PRO A 125 7.01 20.80 -13.21
N HIS A 126 6.50 21.02 -11.99
CA HIS A 126 7.00 22.03 -11.06
C HIS A 126 7.97 21.44 -10.01
N GLY A 127 8.36 20.16 -10.15
CA GLY A 127 9.34 19.51 -9.27
C GLY A 127 8.76 18.86 -8.02
N TYR A 128 7.43 18.84 -7.83
CA TYR A 128 6.83 18.17 -6.67
C TYR A 128 6.76 16.65 -6.88
N VAL A 129 7.21 15.90 -5.86
CA VAL A 129 7.18 14.44 -5.85
C VAL A 129 5.85 13.95 -5.26
N HIS A 130 5.21 13.02 -5.96
CA HIS A 130 3.98 12.36 -5.54
C HIS A 130 4.15 10.85 -5.57
N GLU A 131 4.19 10.23 -4.38
CA GLU A 131 3.94 8.79 -4.24
C GLU A 131 2.48 8.52 -4.58
N THR A 132 2.25 7.91 -5.74
CA THR A 132 0.93 7.79 -6.36
C THR A 132 0.48 6.34 -6.34
N LEU A 133 -0.58 6.05 -5.59
CA LEU A 133 -1.23 4.75 -5.48
C LEU A 133 -2.28 4.57 -6.58
N THR A 134 -2.20 3.48 -7.35
CA THR A 134 -3.17 3.15 -8.39
C THR A 134 -4.32 2.31 -7.85
N VAL A 135 -5.56 2.80 -8.05
CA VAL A 135 -6.79 2.11 -7.66
C VAL A 135 -7.84 2.14 -8.77
N TYR A 136 -8.67 1.11 -8.86
CA TYR A 136 -9.73 1.01 -9.86
C TYR A 136 -10.88 1.97 -9.57
N LYS A 137 -11.37 2.01 -8.33
CA LYS A 137 -12.50 2.85 -7.91
C LYS A 137 -12.17 3.71 -6.69
N THR A 138 -12.89 4.81 -6.61
CA THR A 138 -12.83 5.76 -5.50
C THR A 138 -14.23 6.28 -5.16
N ASN A 139 -14.43 6.63 -3.91
CA ASN A 139 -15.61 7.29 -3.36
C ASN A 139 -15.27 8.74 -2.99
N ASN A 140 -16.28 9.59 -2.83
CA ASN A 140 -16.15 10.92 -2.23
C ASN A 140 -15.14 11.86 -2.90
N LEU A 141 -14.91 11.72 -4.21
CA LEU A 141 -14.08 12.63 -5.01
C LEU A 141 -14.93 13.43 -6.00
N ASN A 142 -14.53 14.70 -6.18
CA ASN A 142 -14.99 15.57 -7.26
C ASN A 142 -13.84 15.81 -8.24
N LEU A 143 -14.17 15.97 -9.52
CA LEU A 143 -13.18 16.24 -10.56
C LEU A 143 -13.16 17.72 -10.92
N VAL A 144 -11.95 18.24 -11.10
CA VAL A 144 -11.71 19.64 -11.40
C VAL A 144 -11.04 19.78 -12.76
N GLY A 145 -11.65 20.59 -13.61
CA GLY A 145 -11.14 20.88 -14.96
C GLY A 145 -11.43 19.78 -15.99
N ARG A 146 -10.76 19.89 -17.14
CA ARG A 146 -10.86 18.94 -18.25
C ARG A 146 -9.69 17.94 -18.20
N PRO A 147 -9.86 16.71 -18.73
CA PRO A 147 -8.75 15.77 -18.87
C PRO A 147 -7.61 16.36 -19.71
N SER A 148 -6.36 16.12 -19.30
CA SER A 148 -5.16 16.54 -20.00
C SER A 148 -4.18 15.38 -20.15
N THR A 149 -3.53 15.28 -21.31
CA THR A 149 -2.43 14.32 -21.54
C THR A 149 -1.06 14.92 -21.25
N LEU A 150 -1.00 16.22 -20.97
CA LEU A 150 0.25 16.96 -20.77
C LEU A 150 0.98 16.43 -19.54
N HIS A 151 2.23 15.97 -19.71
CA HIS A 151 3.07 15.39 -18.65
C HIS A 151 2.42 14.23 -17.88
N SER A 152 1.57 13.43 -18.55
CA SER A 152 0.98 12.24 -17.92
C SER A 152 2.05 11.22 -17.53
N TRP A 153 2.01 10.75 -16.29
CA TRP A 153 2.89 9.68 -15.80
C TRP A 153 2.56 8.30 -16.35
N PHE A 154 1.36 8.15 -16.92
CA PHE A 154 0.88 6.91 -17.53
C PHE A 154 0.62 7.17 -19.02
N PRO A 155 1.60 6.91 -19.90
CA PRO A 155 1.45 7.07 -21.33
C PRO A 155 0.19 6.35 -21.86
N GLY A 156 -0.59 7.04 -22.70
CA GLY A 156 -1.88 6.53 -23.16
C GLY A 156 -3.08 6.96 -22.30
N TYR A 157 -2.87 7.60 -21.15
CA TYR A 157 -3.93 8.12 -20.29
C TYR A 157 -3.88 9.65 -20.15
N ALA A 158 -5.06 10.27 -20.16
CA ALA A 158 -5.27 11.66 -19.76
C ALA A 158 -5.64 11.72 -18.27
N TRP A 159 -5.11 12.69 -17.53
CA TRP A 159 -5.40 12.90 -16.11
C TRP A 159 -6.36 14.06 -15.90
N THR A 160 -7.20 13.97 -14.86
CA THR A 160 -8.07 15.05 -14.37
C THR A 160 -7.87 15.17 -12.87
N ILE A 161 -7.72 16.39 -12.34
CA ILE A 161 -7.51 16.62 -10.91
C ILE A 161 -8.71 16.09 -10.12
N ALA A 162 -8.43 15.40 -9.02
CA ALA A 162 -9.42 14.88 -8.09
C ALA A 162 -9.23 15.49 -6.71
N GLN A 163 -10.31 15.99 -6.13
CA GLN A 163 -10.34 16.58 -4.79
C GLN A 163 -11.40 15.92 -3.92
N CYS A 164 -11.18 15.91 -2.60
CA CYS A 164 -12.15 15.39 -1.64
C CYS A 164 -13.44 16.21 -1.74
N ARG A 165 -14.59 15.53 -1.84
CA ARG A 165 -15.91 16.16 -1.89
C ARG A 165 -16.24 16.94 -0.61
N THR A 166 -15.72 16.50 0.53
CA THR A 166 -16.02 17.08 1.85
C THR A 166 -15.18 18.33 2.13
N CYS A 167 -13.86 18.26 2.00
CA CYS A 167 -12.95 19.35 2.41
C CYS A 167 -12.27 20.07 1.24
N GLY A 168 -12.46 19.63 -0.01
CA GLY A 168 -11.82 20.23 -1.19
C GLY A 168 -10.32 19.96 -1.30
N SER A 169 -9.71 19.19 -0.39
CA SER A 169 -8.28 18.87 -0.45
C SER A 169 -7.95 18.05 -1.69
N HIS A 170 -6.81 18.33 -2.33
CA HIS A 170 -6.31 17.57 -3.46
C HIS A 170 -5.99 16.12 -3.05
N MET A 171 -6.59 15.14 -3.74
CA MET A 171 -6.44 13.72 -3.43
C MET A 171 -5.61 12.98 -4.47
N GLY A 172 -5.48 13.52 -5.69
CA GLY A 172 -4.77 12.88 -6.79
C GLY A 172 -5.46 13.17 -8.12
N TRP A 173 -5.51 12.16 -8.99
CA TRP A 173 -6.01 12.30 -10.36
C TRP A 173 -6.81 11.10 -10.81
N ARG A 174 -7.84 11.35 -11.64
CA ARG A 174 -8.47 10.31 -12.46
C ARG A 174 -7.75 10.18 -13.79
N PHE A 175 -7.33 8.98 -14.13
CA PHE A 175 -6.73 8.64 -15.42
C PHE A 175 -7.77 8.00 -16.32
N THR A 176 -7.90 8.49 -17.55
CA THR A 176 -8.83 7.97 -18.57
C THR A 176 -8.06 7.64 -19.84
N ALA A 177 -8.24 6.43 -20.37
CA ALA A 177 -7.57 5.97 -21.57
C ALA A 177 -7.89 6.85 -22.78
N THR A 178 -6.87 7.17 -23.57
CA THR A 178 -7.00 7.94 -24.82
C THR A 178 -7.36 7.06 -26.01
N LYS A 179 -7.19 5.73 -25.88
CA LYS A 179 -7.50 4.73 -26.91
C LYS A 179 -8.40 3.63 -26.34
N LYS A 180 -9.34 3.14 -27.14
CA LYS A 180 -10.37 2.16 -26.71
C LYS A 180 -9.83 0.77 -26.32
N HIS A 181 -8.65 0.38 -26.80
CA HIS A 181 -8.06 -0.94 -26.53
C HIS A 181 -7.22 -0.99 -25.25
N LEU A 182 -6.97 0.15 -24.60
CA LEU A 182 -6.20 0.17 -23.36
C LEU A 182 -7.08 -0.31 -22.20
N SER A 183 -6.52 -1.20 -21.40
CA SER A 183 -7.12 -1.70 -20.17
C SER A 183 -6.23 -1.36 -18.97
N PRO A 184 -6.78 -0.80 -17.88
CA PRO A 184 -8.19 -0.45 -17.70
C PRO A 184 -8.58 0.81 -18.51
N PRO A 185 -9.87 1.01 -18.86
CA PRO A 185 -10.31 2.23 -19.57
C PRO A 185 -10.21 3.48 -18.69
N ARG A 186 -10.20 3.32 -17.37
CA ARG A 186 -9.97 4.36 -16.38
C ARG A 186 -9.49 3.77 -15.06
N PHE A 187 -8.77 4.57 -14.30
CA PHE A 187 -8.35 4.28 -12.94
C PHE A 187 -8.07 5.61 -12.22
N TRP A 188 -7.62 5.54 -10.98
CA TRP A 188 -7.25 6.71 -10.18
C TRP A 188 -5.83 6.56 -9.65
N GLY A 189 -5.08 7.65 -9.67
CA GLY A 189 -3.79 7.76 -8.98
C GLY A 189 -3.96 8.69 -7.78
N LEU A 190 -3.94 8.14 -6.57
CA LEU A 190 -4.11 8.89 -5.33
C LEU A 190 -2.76 9.21 -4.72
N THR A 191 -2.53 10.46 -4.30
CA THR A 191 -1.27 10.83 -3.67
C THR A 191 -1.26 10.39 -2.20
N ARG A 192 -0.26 9.60 -1.80
CA ARG A 192 -0.14 9.02 -0.45
C ARG A 192 -0.21 10.07 0.65
N SER A 193 0.36 11.25 0.42
CA SER A 193 0.37 12.36 1.38
C SER A 193 -1.03 12.86 1.76
N ALA A 194 -2.03 12.62 0.91
CA ALA A 194 -3.43 12.99 1.14
C ALA A 194 -4.26 11.85 1.76
N LEU A 195 -3.71 10.63 1.88
CA LEU A 195 -4.42 9.46 2.38
C LEU A 195 -4.06 9.14 3.82
N LEU A 196 -5.02 8.56 4.54
CA LEU A 196 -4.87 8.01 5.88
C LEU A 196 -5.37 6.56 5.88
N PRO A 197 -4.54 5.57 6.23
CA PRO A 197 -5.00 4.20 6.38
C PRO A 197 -5.92 4.08 7.59
N ARG A 198 -7.12 3.53 7.37
CA ARG A 198 -8.03 3.17 8.46
C ARG A 198 -7.69 1.76 8.91
N ILE A 199 -6.98 1.70 10.03
CA ILE A 199 -6.69 0.46 10.75
C ILE A 199 -7.68 0.41 11.93
N PRO A 200 -8.60 -0.56 11.99
CA PRO A 200 -9.48 -0.71 13.14
C PRO A 200 -8.63 -0.79 14.41
N LEU A 201 -8.84 0.17 15.32
CA LEU A 201 -8.31 0.07 16.67
C LEU A 201 -9.03 -1.11 17.32
N GLY A 202 -8.30 -2.18 17.64
CA GLY A 202 -8.78 -3.09 18.66
C GLY A 202 -8.97 -2.28 19.94
N GLU A 203 -10.05 -2.52 20.67
CA GLU A 203 -10.40 -1.83 21.92
C GLU A 203 -9.16 -1.64 22.83
N VAL A 204 -8.58 -0.43 22.88
CA VAL A 204 -7.60 -0.05 23.91
C VAL A 204 -7.72 1.43 24.24
N GLU A 205 -7.90 1.65 25.55
CA GLU A 205 -7.89 2.86 26.38
C GLU A 205 -7.50 4.20 25.75
N GLU A 206 -8.41 5.17 25.94
CA GLU A 206 -8.23 6.59 25.74
C GLU A 206 -6.93 7.08 26.40
N GLY A 207 -6.06 7.77 25.64
CA GLY A 207 -5.03 8.61 26.26
C GLY A 207 -3.70 8.81 25.53
N ARG A 208 -3.46 8.24 24.35
CA ARG A 208 -2.22 8.54 23.60
C ARG A 208 -2.48 8.72 22.10
N GLU A 209 -2.49 9.98 21.67
CA GLU A 209 -2.50 10.39 20.26
C GLU A 209 -1.23 9.87 19.55
N GLY A 210 -1.42 8.84 18.73
CA GLY A 210 -0.40 8.30 17.85
C GLY A 210 -0.76 6.89 17.44
N SER A 211 -0.84 6.65 16.13
CA SER A 211 -1.00 5.31 15.54
C SER A 211 0.17 4.42 15.98
N ARG A 212 0.01 3.73 17.13
CA ARG A 212 0.98 2.72 17.56
C ARG A 212 0.96 1.62 16.52
N LEU A 213 2.12 1.27 16.00
CA LEU A 213 2.25 -0.04 15.39
C LEU A 213 2.10 -1.06 16.50
N PHE A 214 1.06 -1.87 16.39
CA PHE A 214 0.92 -3.10 17.16
C PHE A 214 1.88 -4.19 16.67
N CYS A 215 2.90 -3.82 15.90
CA CYS A 215 3.84 -4.73 15.23
C CYS A 215 5.01 -5.20 16.11
N LEU A 216 4.97 -4.99 17.43
CA LEU A 216 5.96 -5.49 18.37
C LEU A 216 5.31 -6.48 19.32
#